data_AF-A0A355UHX6-F1
#
_entry.id   AF-A0A355UHX6-F1
#
_cell.length_a   1.000
_cell.length_b   1.000
_cell.length_c   1.000
_cell.angle_alpha   90.00
_cell.angle_beta   90.00
_cell.angle_gamma   90.00
#
_symmetry.space_group_name_H-M   'P 1'
#
loop_
_entity.id
_entity.type
_entity.pdbx_description
1 polymer ?
#
loop_
_entity_poly.entity_id
_entity_poly.type
_entity_poly.pdbx_seq_one_letter_code
_entity_poly.pdbx_strand_id
1 'polypeptide(L)'
;SKILEKPYIAIEVIKALPLSVIQLCELFWQKQEREEDDLDYEKNSMESQYGLVNEFRHSYFPASANQTPIKWLLQIAFYETLDFIIEFTNKSIEYYSKSDYGKEDVVKITLHINGKEVLQYLSSSIWCTYRGNDSTVVPHLLQSIHMALEKFLLELSQIIDQKTIQNILIKILIQSKSASLTSIVCSVVLANPNKFYDIALILFRTIELFHLDTIRCSNEFQAKLLYSIGYGMDKLKNLLYVDERLKTCEDKHRNSNLELLFLNYQLLGVKEFTEEQNKEFIEKLYEIIDQYKSNFSTSKSFGILLARMDRRNLKFKISEQEGNNLLIEFSLKKLSAENRELSEQTHKQFEETFKYTFLKIWSDFLIGEKNKNKKCEEYDNNPLLALSETKQLIEELTS
;
A
#
# COMPACT_ATOMS: atom_id res chain seq x y z
N SER A 1 -3.08 7.41 29.91
CA SER A 1 -1.87 7.39 29.06
C SER A 1 -1.15 6.01 29.03
N LYS A 2 -0.57 5.47 30.12
CA LYS A 2 0.30 4.26 30.06
C LYS A 2 -0.27 3.02 29.34
N ILE A 3 -1.56 2.70 29.50
CA ILE A 3 -2.21 1.56 28.82
C ILE A 3 -2.18 1.76 27.30
N LEU A 4 -2.37 3.00 26.82
CA LEU A 4 -2.46 3.34 25.39
C LEU A 4 -1.09 3.46 24.72
N GLU A 5 -0.06 3.91 25.45
CA GLU A 5 1.30 4.12 24.90
C GLU A 5 2.24 2.93 25.11
N LYS A 6 2.04 2.17 26.19
CA LYS A 6 2.84 1.00 26.55
C LYS A 6 1.92 -0.18 26.88
N PRO A 7 1.10 -0.63 25.93
CA PRO A 7 0.13 -1.71 26.16
C PRO A 7 0.77 -3.02 26.64
N TYR A 8 2.03 -3.28 26.29
CA TYR A 8 2.79 -4.47 26.70
C TYR A 8 2.99 -4.61 28.22
N ILE A 9 2.91 -3.53 29.00
CA ILE A 9 2.94 -3.58 30.48
C ILE A 9 1.55 -3.68 31.11
N ALA A 10 0.48 -3.57 30.31
CA ALA A 10 -0.91 -3.50 30.77
C ALA A 10 -1.78 -4.65 30.22
N ILE A 11 -1.17 -5.73 29.73
CA ILE A 11 -1.86 -6.84 29.06
C ILE A 11 -2.98 -7.42 29.92
N GLU A 12 -2.76 -7.60 31.22
CA GLU A 12 -3.77 -8.17 32.12
C GLU A 12 -4.99 -7.25 32.30
N VAL A 13 -4.79 -5.93 32.25
CA VAL A 13 -5.91 -4.97 32.24
C VAL A 13 -6.67 -5.03 30.93
N ILE A 14 -5.95 -5.13 29.79
CA ILE A 14 -6.57 -5.26 28.47
C ILE A 14 -7.41 -6.54 28.38
N LYS A 15 -6.92 -7.65 28.96
CA LYS A 15 -7.68 -8.92 29.06
C LYS A 15 -8.90 -8.81 29.96
N ALA A 16 -8.77 -8.15 31.11
CA ALA A 16 -9.85 -8.06 32.08
C ALA A 16 -10.97 -7.10 31.62
N LEU A 17 -10.62 -6.01 30.94
CA LEU A 17 -11.55 -4.92 30.60
C LEU A 17 -11.41 -4.44 29.13
N PRO A 18 -11.52 -5.33 28.13
CA PRO A 18 -11.24 -4.99 26.73
C PRO A 18 -12.14 -3.87 26.20
N LEU A 19 -13.44 -3.91 26.51
CA LEU A 19 -14.41 -2.90 26.06
C LEU A 19 -14.13 -1.53 26.67
N SER A 20 -13.74 -1.47 27.95
CA SER A 20 -13.35 -0.20 28.59
C SER A 20 -12.05 0.35 27.98
N VAL A 21 -11.10 -0.51 27.59
CA VAL A 21 -9.89 -0.06 26.88
C VAL A 21 -10.24 0.49 25.49
N ILE A 22 -11.17 -0.13 24.76
CA ILE A 22 -11.68 0.43 23.48
C ILE A 22 -12.29 1.82 23.71
N GLN A 23 -13.11 2.01 24.74
CA GLN A 23 -13.68 3.32 25.09
C GLN A 23 -12.60 4.35 25.44
N LEU A 24 -11.53 3.93 26.13
CA LEU A 24 -10.38 4.80 26.39
C LEU A 24 -9.66 5.18 25.09
N CYS A 25 -9.49 4.25 24.15
CA CYS A 25 -8.93 4.57 22.83
C CYS A 25 -9.77 5.64 22.14
N GLU A 26 -11.09 5.51 22.10
CA GLU A 26 -11.98 6.50 21.48
C GLU A 26 -11.88 7.88 22.17
N LEU A 27 -11.93 7.91 23.50
CA LEU A 27 -11.90 9.13 24.29
C LEU A 27 -10.58 9.91 24.12
N PHE A 28 -9.45 9.18 24.10
CA PHE A 28 -8.13 9.80 24.12
C PHE A 28 -7.51 9.96 22.74
N TRP A 29 -7.95 9.27 21.70
CA TRP A 29 -7.37 9.41 20.37
C TRP A 29 -8.13 10.38 19.47
N GLN A 30 -9.46 10.44 19.59
CA GLN A 30 -10.28 11.31 18.76
C GLN A 30 -10.32 12.73 19.34
N LYS A 31 -10.17 13.74 18.48
CA LYS A 31 -10.39 15.12 18.88
C LYS A 31 -11.85 15.31 19.31
N GLN A 32 -12.05 15.82 20.51
CA GLN A 32 -13.37 16.24 21.01
C GLN A 32 -13.65 17.67 20.52
N GLU A 33 -14.91 17.97 20.19
CA GLU A 33 -15.33 19.34 19.90
C GLU A 33 -15.17 20.18 21.18
N ARG A 34 -14.16 21.05 21.22
CA ARG A 34 -13.96 22.04 22.30
C ARG A 34 -14.25 23.44 21.75
N GLU A 35 -14.72 24.33 22.63
CA GLU A 35 -15.02 25.73 22.33
C GLU A 35 -13.78 26.48 21.80
N GLU A 36 -14.03 27.52 21.00
CA GLU A 36 -13.15 28.08 19.96
C GLU A 36 -11.85 28.78 20.44
N ASP A 37 -11.56 28.83 21.74
CA ASP A 37 -10.59 29.78 22.29
C ASP A 37 -9.12 29.29 22.39
N ASP A 38 -8.82 28.01 22.14
CA ASP A 38 -7.44 27.45 22.18
C ASP A 38 -6.85 27.13 20.78
N LEU A 39 -7.45 27.67 19.71
CA LEU A 39 -7.42 27.06 18.37
C LEU A 39 -6.21 27.30 17.45
N ASP A 40 -5.24 28.18 17.77
CA ASP A 40 -4.28 28.63 16.74
C ASP A 40 -3.05 27.71 16.57
N TYR A 41 -2.59 27.06 17.64
CA TYR A 41 -1.46 26.10 17.56
C TYR A 41 -1.90 24.66 17.23
N GLU A 42 -3.16 24.30 17.47
CA GLU A 42 -3.66 22.95 17.20
C GLU A 42 -4.04 22.70 15.74
N LYS A 43 -4.43 23.74 14.98
CA LYS A 43 -4.98 23.62 13.61
C LYS A 43 -3.99 23.14 12.55
N ASN A 44 -2.69 23.20 12.81
CA ASN A 44 -1.65 23.00 11.78
C ASN A 44 -0.88 21.66 11.89
N SER A 45 -1.23 20.78 12.82
CA SER A 45 -0.59 19.46 12.91
C SER A 45 -1.24 18.46 11.94
N MET A 46 -0.49 17.46 11.49
CA MET A 46 -1.06 16.36 10.70
C MET A 46 -2.12 15.57 11.49
N GLU A 47 -1.92 15.37 12.79
CA GLU A 47 -2.89 14.73 13.68
C GLU A 47 -4.25 15.44 13.62
N SER A 48 -4.26 16.78 13.69
CA SER A 48 -5.49 17.56 13.63
C SER A 48 -6.20 17.44 12.27
N GLN A 49 -5.45 17.29 11.17
CA GLN A 49 -6.04 17.08 9.84
C GLN A 49 -6.81 15.75 9.77
N TYR A 50 -6.40 14.75 10.54
CA TYR A 50 -7.10 13.47 10.67
C TYR A 50 -8.12 13.46 11.83
N GLY A 51 -8.42 14.61 12.44
CA GLY A 51 -9.34 14.69 13.57
C GLY A 51 -8.82 14.00 14.84
N LEU A 52 -7.49 13.83 14.97
CA LEU A 52 -6.85 13.21 16.13
C LEU A 52 -6.37 14.27 17.13
N VAL A 53 -6.20 13.88 18.39
CA VAL A 53 -5.59 14.75 19.40
C VAL A 53 -4.08 14.90 19.16
N ASN A 54 -3.55 16.10 19.44
CA ASN A 54 -2.13 16.39 19.29
C ASN A 54 -1.26 15.83 20.43
N GLU A 55 -1.84 15.53 21.59
CA GLU A 55 -1.13 15.07 22.79
C GLU A 55 -0.26 13.82 22.52
N PHE A 56 -0.72 12.93 21.64
CA PHE A 56 -0.04 11.67 21.34
C PHE A 56 0.76 11.65 20.02
N ARG A 57 0.94 12.81 19.37
CA ARG A 57 1.63 12.96 18.08
C ARG A 57 2.95 12.18 18.00
N HIS A 58 3.76 12.22 19.05
CA HIS A 58 5.06 11.56 19.10
C HIS A 58 5.09 10.25 19.91
N SER A 59 3.97 9.89 20.56
CA SER A 59 3.91 8.73 21.47
C SER A 59 3.86 7.40 20.73
N TYR A 60 3.48 7.41 19.45
CA TYR A 60 3.32 6.23 18.61
C TYR A 60 4.49 5.98 17.64
N PHE A 61 5.63 6.68 17.82
CA PHE A 61 6.84 6.45 17.01
C PHE A 61 7.85 5.51 17.71
N PRO A 62 8.38 4.49 17.01
CA PRO A 62 8.06 4.09 15.63
C PRO A 62 6.71 3.37 15.51
N ALA A 63 6.04 3.49 14.36
CA ALA A 63 4.79 2.78 14.12
C ALA A 63 5.02 1.27 14.01
N SER A 64 4.14 0.49 14.62
CA SER A 64 4.18 -0.98 14.59
C SER A 64 2.83 -1.58 14.96
N ALA A 65 2.58 -2.81 14.50
CA ALA A 65 1.44 -3.60 14.96
C ALA A 65 1.41 -3.78 16.49
N ASN A 66 2.57 -3.70 17.16
CA ASN A 66 2.67 -3.85 18.61
C ASN A 66 2.56 -2.53 19.39
N GLN A 67 2.49 -1.38 18.70
CA GLN A 67 2.60 -0.07 19.33
C GLN A 67 1.36 0.33 20.14
N THR A 68 0.18 -0.14 19.72
CA THR A 68 -1.11 0.22 20.34
C THR A 68 -1.79 -0.98 21.00
N PRO A 69 -2.75 -0.79 21.92
CA PRO A 69 -3.52 -1.89 22.50
C PRO A 69 -4.27 -2.76 21.48
N ILE A 70 -4.46 -2.28 20.25
CA ILE A 70 -5.30 -2.90 19.22
C ILE A 70 -4.93 -4.35 18.94
N LYS A 71 -3.63 -4.70 18.89
CA LYS A 71 -3.22 -6.09 18.67
C LYS A 71 -3.81 -7.04 19.71
N TRP A 72 -3.76 -6.67 20.98
CA TRP A 72 -4.31 -7.50 22.06
C TRP A 72 -5.84 -7.46 22.04
N LEU A 73 -6.43 -6.30 21.78
CA LEU A 73 -7.88 -6.14 21.69
C LEU A 73 -8.47 -7.01 20.56
N LEU A 74 -7.82 -7.08 19.39
CA LEU A 74 -8.21 -7.97 18.29
C LEU A 74 -8.20 -9.45 18.69
N GLN A 75 -7.28 -9.85 19.57
CA GLN A 75 -7.21 -11.22 20.09
C GLN A 75 -8.31 -11.55 21.11
N ILE A 76 -8.78 -10.56 21.87
CA ILE A 76 -9.67 -10.76 23.03
C ILE A 76 -11.14 -10.44 22.69
N ALA A 77 -11.38 -9.33 22.02
CA ALA A 77 -12.70 -8.79 21.68
C ALA A 77 -12.72 -8.41 20.20
N PHE A 78 -12.59 -9.43 19.32
CA PHE A 78 -12.32 -9.23 17.90
C PHE A 78 -13.34 -8.34 17.19
N TYR A 79 -14.64 -8.66 17.31
CA TYR A 79 -15.68 -7.97 16.55
C TYR A 79 -15.86 -6.53 17.03
N GLU A 80 -15.84 -6.29 18.33
CA GLU A 80 -15.94 -4.96 18.93
C GLU A 80 -14.73 -4.11 18.56
N THR A 81 -13.54 -4.70 18.55
CA THR A 81 -12.32 -4.01 18.11
C THR A 81 -12.35 -3.71 16.62
N LEU A 82 -12.83 -4.65 15.80
CA LEU A 82 -12.96 -4.44 14.36
C LEU A 82 -13.94 -3.30 14.03
N ASP A 83 -15.10 -3.28 14.70
CA ASP A 83 -16.10 -2.21 14.57
C ASP A 83 -15.50 -0.85 14.97
N PHE A 84 -14.78 -0.81 16.10
CA PHE A 84 -14.03 0.37 16.52
C PHE A 84 -13.02 0.83 15.45
N ILE A 85 -12.20 -0.06 14.89
CA ILE A 85 -11.20 0.31 13.88
C ILE A 85 -11.87 0.90 12.63
N ILE A 86 -12.97 0.28 12.17
CA ILE A 86 -13.72 0.74 11.00
C ILE A 86 -14.28 2.14 11.28
N GLU A 87 -14.97 2.34 12.41
CA GLU A 87 -15.56 3.63 12.75
C GLU A 87 -14.50 4.72 12.95
N PHE A 88 -13.45 4.42 13.70
CA PHE A 88 -12.34 5.34 13.99
C PHE A 88 -11.62 5.76 12.69
N THR A 89 -11.37 4.81 11.80
CA THR A 89 -10.74 5.10 10.49
C THR A 89 -11.68 5.92 9.61
N ASN A 90 -12.98 5.58 9.57
CA ASN A 90 -13.96 6.33 8.80
C ASN A 90 -14.01 7.80 9.24
N LYS A 91 -14.12 8.06 10.55
CA LYS A 91 -14.08 9.41 11.11
C LYS A 91 -12.79 10.12 10.69
N SER A 92 -11.64 9.50 10.92
CA SER A 92 -10.33 10.11 10.65
C SER A 92 -10.12 10.51 9.19
N ILE A 93 -10.54 9.65 8.26
CA ILE A 93 -10.39 9.89 6.83
C ILE A 93 -11.43 10.89 6.31
N GLU A 94 -12.64 10.93 6.90
CA GLU A 94 -13.59 12.00 6.61
C GLU A 94 -13.07 13.37 7.03
N TYR A 95 -12.42 13.48 8.19
CA TYR A 95 -11.71 14.71 8.60
C TYR A 95 -10.60 15.06 7.60
N TYR A 96 -9.73 14.09 7.28
CA TYR A 96 -8.62 14.32 6.36
C TYR A 96 -9.10 14.78 4.98
N SER A 97 -10.16 14.17 4.43
CA SER A 97 -10.73 14.55 3.14
C SER A 97 -11.23 16.00 3.06
N LYS A 98 -11.49 16.63 4.21
CA LYS A 98 -11.92 18.03 4.33
C LYS A 98 -10.77 19.00 4.61
N SER A 99 -9.58 18.49 4.95
CA SER A 99 -8.38 19.31 5.12
C SER A 99 -7.92 19.90 3.78
N ASP A 100 -7.05 20.92 3.83
CA ASP A 100 -6.52 21.53 2.61
C ASP A 100 -5.68 20.53 1.80
N TYR A 101 -4.93 19.65 2.47
CA TYR A 101 -4.23 18.53 1.82
C TYR A 101 -5.20 17.54 1.18
N GLY A 102 -6.26 17.16 1.90
CA GLY A 102 -7.19 16.15 1.43
C GLY A 102 -8.05 16.62 0.26
N LYS A 103 -8.39 17.91 0.18
CA LYS A 103 -9.13 18.47 -0.96
C LYS A 103 -8.39 18.35 -2.29
N GLU A 104 -7.06 18.35 -2.25
CA GLU A 104 -6.21 18.27 -3.44
C GLU A 104 -5.93 16.82 -3.87
N ASP A 105 -5.68 15.91 -2.92
CA ASP A 105 -5.20 14.55 -3.18
C ASP A 105 -6.30 13.48 -3.12
N VAL A 106 -7.36 13.68 -2.32
CA VAL A 106 -8.34 12.61 -2.05
C VAL A 106 -9.44 12.58 -3.10
N VAL A 107 -9.54 11.46 -3.81
CA VAL A 107 -10.63 11.15 -4.72
C VAL A 107 -11.64 10.21 -4.07
N LYS A 108 -12.86 10.18 -4.61
CA LYS A 108 -13.90 9.23 -4.20
C LYS A 108 -14.04 8.14 -5.25
N ILE A 109 -13.98 6.89 -4.82
CA ILE A 109 -14.19 5.70 -5.65
C ILE A 109 -15.42 4.93 -5.19
N THR A 110 -15.97 4.11 -6.07
CA THR A 110 -17.11 3.25 -5.75
C THR A 110 -16.71 1.78 -5.87
N LEU A 111 -16.81 1.06 -4.76
CA LEU A 111 -16.67 -0.40 -4.74
C LEU A 111 -18.03 -1.04 -5.03
N HIS A 112 -18.02 -2.08 -5.86
CA HIS A 112 -19.22 -2.85 -6.22
C HIS A 112 -19.19 -4.23 -5.54
N ILE A 113 -19.89 -4.37 -4.41
CA ILE A 113 -19.83 -5.53 -3.53
C ILE A 113 -21.21 -6.19 -3.46
N ASN A 114 -21.38 -7.37 -4.04
CA ASN A 114 -22.64 -8.14 -3.98
C ASN A 114 -23.88 -7.31 -4.36
N GLY A 115 -23.77 -6.44 -5.38
CA GLY A 115 -24.85 -5.56 -5.83
C GLY A 115 -25.04 -4.28 -5.01
N LYS A 116 -24.22 -4.06 -3.97
CA LYS A 116 -24.16 -2.81 -3.21
C LYS A 116 -23.01 -1.95 -3.70
N GLU A 117 -23.28 -0.66 -3.87
CA GLU A 117 -22.26 0.37 -4.10
C GLU A 117 -21.79 0.94 -2.76
N VAL A 118 -20.46 0.99 -2.57
CA VAL A 118 -19.84 1.54 -1.36
C VAL A 118 -18.82 2.60 -1.76
N LEU A 119 -19.12 3.84 -1.39
CA LEU A 119 -18.27 4.99 -1.65
C LEU A 119 -17.09 5.01 -0.66
N GLN A 120 -15.87 5.12 -1.17
CA GLN A 120 -14.67 5.22 -0.35
C GLN A 120 -13.77 6.37 -0.80
N TYR A 121 -13.08 6.98 0.17
CA TYR A 121 -12.02 7.94 -0.02
C TYR A 121 -10.71 7.22 -0.36
N LEU A 122 -10.03 7.69 -1.40
CA LEU A 122 -8.82 7.09 -1.94
C LEU A 122 -7.78 8.17 -2.21
N SER A 123 -6.55 7.91 -1.79
CA SER A 123 -5.35 8.60 -2.25
C SER A 123 -4.14 7.69 -2.02
N SER A 124 -2.95 8.06 -2.50
CA SER A 124 -1.74 7.26 -2.28
C SER A 124 -1.47 7.04 -0.79
N SER A 125 -1.58 8.09 0.02
CA SER A 125 -1.30 8.01 1.45
C SER A 125 -2.34 7.21 2.22
N ILE A 126 -3.61 7.33 1.82
CA ILE A 126 -4.69 6.50 2.36
C ILE A 126 -4.40 5.02 2.06
N TRP A 127 -4.10 4.68 0.79
CA TRP A 127 -3.82 3.29 0.39
C TRP A 127 -2.62 2.70 1.13
N CYS A 128 -1.54 3.47 1.28
CA CYS A 128 -0.29 3.04 1.89
C CYS A 128 -0.24 3.17 3.43
N THR A 129 -1.34 3.55 4.10
CA THR A 129 -1.37 3.82 5.55
C THR A 129 -0.81 2.66 6.40
N TYR A 130 -1.14 1.42 6.06
CA TYR A 130 -0.69 0.24 6.80
C TYR A 130 0.81 -0.09 6.58
N ARG A 131 1.42 0.48 5.53
CA ARG A 131 2.87 0.44 5.30
C ARG A 131 3.56 1.64 5.94
N GLY A 132 2.95 2.83 5.96
CA GLY A 132 3.56 4.02 6.55
C GLY A 132 4.85 4.44 5.85
N ASN A 133 4.91 4.27 4.53
CA ASN A 133 6.06 4.58 3.67
C ASN A 133 5.79 5.73 2.68
N ASP A 134 4.64 6.40 2.77
CA ASP A 134 4.29 7.50 1.85
C ASP A 134 4.78 8.86 2.37
N SER A 135 5.01 9.76 1.41
CA SER A 135 5.48 11.14 1.52
C SER A 135 4.58 12.04 2.38
N THR A 136 3.27 11.81 2.38
CA THR A 136 2.32 12.52 3.23
C THR A 136 2.20 11.77 4.55
N VAL A 137 2.64 12.39 5.65
CA VAL A 137 2.79 11.72 6.95
C VAL A 137 1.42 11.42 7.56
N VAL A 138 0.87 10.24 7.25
CA VAL A 138 -0.26 9.67 7.99
C VAL A 138 0.16 9.50 9.45
N PRO A 139 -0.63 9.94 10.45
CA PRO A 139 -0.25 9.82 11.86
C PRO A 139 0.13 8.38 12.27
N HIS A 140 1.21 8.21 13.03
CA HIS A 140 1.73 6.90 13.44
C HIS A 140 0.72 6.05 14.22
N LEU A 141 -0.23 6.70 14.90
CA LEU A 141 -1.36 6.02 15.51
C LEU A 141 -2.17 5.24 14.48
N LEU A 142 -2.66 5.92 13.43
CA LEU A 142 -3.44 5.27 12.36
C LEU A 142 -2.63 4.19 11.67
N GLN A 143 -1.36 4.45 11.35
CA GLN A 143 -0.46 3.45 10.80
C GLN A 143 -0.41 2.19 11.68
N SER A 144 -0.19 2.35 12.99
CA SER A 144 -0.08 1.24 13.94
C SER A 144 -1.39 0.45 14.08
N ILE A 145 -2.54 1.11 14.05
CA ILE A 145 -3.86 0.46 14.04
C ILE A 145 -4.01 -0.42 12.78
N HIS A 146 -3.66 0.13 11.61
CA HIS A 146 -3.75 -0.59 10.34
C HIS A 146 -2.79 -1.77 10.28
N MET A 147 -1.56 -1.60 10.76
CA MET A 147 -0.57 -2.67 10.86
C MET A 147 -1.03 -3.80 11.78
N ALA A 148 -1.65 -3.46 12.92
CA ALA A 148 -2.19 -4.45 13.84
C ALA A 148 -3.33 -5.26 13.22
N LEU A 149 -4.25 -4.58 12.51
CA LEU A 149 -5.35 -5.24 11.81
C LEU A 149 -4.86 -6.14 10.68
N GLU A 150 -3.96 -5.65 9.83
CA GLU A 150 -3.39 -6.44 8.72
C GLU A 150 -2.73 -7.71 9.25
N LYS A 151 -1.83 -7.56 10.22
CA LYS A 151 -1.12 -8.69 10.84
C LYS A 151 -2.10 -9.71 11.39
N PHE A 152 -3.09 -9.25 12.15
CA PHE A 152 -4.08 -10.13 12.75
C PHE A 152 -4.90 -10.87 11.69
N LEU A 153 -5.35 -10.21 10.63
CA LEU A 153 -6.11 -10.85 9.56
C LEU A 153 -5.26 -11.85 8.75
N LEU A 154 -3.98 -11.56 8.51
CA LEU A 154 -3.05 -12.49 7.88
C LEU A 154 -2.86 -13.75 8.74
N GLU A 155 -2.63 -13.60 10.04
CA GLU A 155 -2.53 -14.73 10.98
C GLU A 155 -3.85 -15.51 11.07
N LEU A 156 -4.97 -14.81 11.21
CA LEU A 156 -6.31 -15.39 11.31
C LEU A 156 -6.67 -16.18 10.04
N SER A 157 -6.27 -15.70 8.86
CA SER A 157 -6.51 -16.37 7.57
C SER A 157 -5.90 -17.78 7.49
N GLN A 158 -4.89 -18.11 8.32
CA GLN A 158 -4.28 -19.44 8.36
C GLN A 158 -4.98 -20.38 9.35
N ILE A 159 -5.77 -19.86 10.28
CA ILE A 159 -6.31 -20.61 11.41
C ILE A 159 -7.80 -20.91 11.22
N ILE A 160 -8.57 -19.91 10.78
CA ILE A 160 -10.03 -20.05 10.65
C ILE A 160 -10.46 -20.47 9.25
N ASP A 161 -11.67 -21.01 9.18
CA ASP A 161 -12.27 -21.44 7.91
C ASP A 161 -12.40 -20.28 6.91
N GLN A 162 -12.38 -20.62 5.62
CA GLN A 162 -12.41 -19.67 4.52
C GLN A 162 -13.66 -18.77 4.53
N LYS A 163 -14.82 -19.32 4.86
CA LYS A 163 -16.09 -18.60 4.77
C LYS A 163 -16.17 -17.52 5.85
N THR A 164 -15.72 -17.83 7.06
CA THR A 164 -15.71 -16.89 8.19
C THR A 164 -14.79 -15.71 7.90
N ILE A 165 -13.56 -15.94 7.47
CA ILE A 165 -12.64 -14.85 7.11
C ILE A 165 -13.14 -14.06 5.89
N GLN A 166 -13.73 -14.70 4.88
CA GLN A 166 -14.35 -13.99 3.75
C GLN A 166 -15.46 -13.04 4.21
N ASN A 167 -16.32 -13.47 5.13
CA ASN A 167 -17.36 -12.60 5.70
C ASN A 167 -16.78 -11.40 6.45
N ILE A 168 -15.67 -11.60 7.17
CA ILE A 168 -14.93 -10.52 7.84
C ILE A 168 -14.37 -9.51 6.81
N LEU A 169 -13.72 -9.99 5.75
CA LEU A 169 -13.18 -9.13 4.69
C LEU A 169 -14.30 -8.34 3.99
N ILE A 170 -15.44 -9.00 3.68
CA ILE A 170 -16.61 -8.34 3.10
C ILE A 170 -17.18 -7.29 4.06
N LYS A 171 -17.28 -7.58 5.37
CA LYS A 171 -17.73 -6.63 6.38
C LYS A 171 -16.86 -5.36 6.37
N ILE A 172 -15.53 -5.52 6.32
CA ILE A 172 -14.58 -4.40 6.23
C ILE A 172 -14.88 -3.56 4.97
N LEU A 173 -14.97 -4.20 3.80
CA LEU A 173 -15.23 -3.49 2.54
C LEU A 173 -16.58 -2.77 2.54
N ILE A 174 -17.62 -3.37 3.12
CA ILE A 174 -18.98 -2.81 3.13
C ILE A 174 -19.13 -1.63 4.10
N GLN A 175 -18.45 -1.68 5.25
CA GLN A 175 -18.61 -0.70 6.31
C GLN A 175 -17.55 0.40 6.28
N SER A 176 -16.44 0.19 5.58
CA SER A 176 -15.39 1.20 5.43
C SER A 176 -15.78 2.26 4.39
N LYS A 177 -15.55 3.53 4.76
CA LYS A 177 -15.49 4.70 3.89
C LYS A 177 -14.07 5.01 3.43
N SER A 178 -13.06 4.29 3.93
CA SER A 178 -11.66 4.49 3.59
C SER A 178 -11.10 3.33 2.78
N ALA A 179 -10.40 3.66 1.69
CA ALA A 179 -9.65 2.67 0.94
C ALA A 179 -8.41 2.15 1.69
N SER A 180 -8.01 2.75 2.81
CA SER A 180 -6.92 2.25 3.66
C SER A 180 -7.25 0.90 4.31
N LEU A 181 -8.53 0.63 4.57
CA LEU A 181 -8.96 -0.70 5.04
C LEU A 181 -9.15 -1.66 3.87
N THR A 182 -9.53 -1.16 2.68
CA THR A 182 -9.54 -1.93 1.43
C THR A 182 -8.14 -2.40 1.03
N SER A 183 -7.09 -1.60 1.27
CA SER A 183 -5.71 -2.01 1.01
C SER A 183 -5.24 -3.12 1.96
N ILE A 184 -5.70 -3.15 3.21
CA ILE A 184 -5.50 -4.29 4.12
C ILE A 184 -6.18 -5.55 3.57
N VAL A 185 -7.43 -5.44 3.12
CA VAL A 185 -8.15 -6.56 2.48
C VAL A 185 -7.39 -7.05 1.25
N CYS A 186 -6.89 -6.13 0.41
CA CYS A 186 -6.03 -6.43 -0.74
C CYS A 186 -4.79 -7.23 -0.30
N SER A 187 -4.11 -6.82 0.77
CA SER A 187 -2.92 -7.53 1.28
C SER A 187 -3.24 -8.96 1.70
N VAL A 188 -4.38 -9.21 2.37
CA VAL A 188 -4.83 -10.55 2.74
C VAL A 188 -5.16 -11.41 1.52
N VAL A 189 -5.78 -10.81 0.49
CA VAL A 189 -6.06 -11.46 -0.80
C VAL A 189 -4.76 -11.84 -1.51
N LEU A 190 -3.81 -10.92 -1.64
CA LEU A 190 -2.50 -11.18 -2.26
C LEU A 190 -1.70 -12.26 -1.51
N ALA A 191 -1.85 -12.35 -0.18
CA ALA A 191 -1.24 -13.41 0.61
C ALA A 191 -1.88 -14.79 0.40
N ASN A 192 -3.16 -14.84 0.01
CA ASN A 192 -3.92 -16.09 -0.14
C ASN A 192 -4.81 -16.05 -1.39
N PRO A 193 -4.22 -15.92 -2.60
CA PRO A 193 -4.99 -15.62 -3.82
C PRO A 193 -5.99 -16.72 -4.16
N ASN A 194 -5.62 -17.97 -3.94
CA ASN A 194 -6.50 -19.12 -4.16
C ASN A 194 -7.68 -19.18 -3.17
N LYS A 195 -7.49 -18.72 -1.93
CA LYS A 195 -8.53 -18.75 -0.88
C LYS A 195 -9.54 -17.61 -1.03
N PHE A 196 -9.13 -16.48 -1.61
CA PHE A 196 -9.92 -15.25 -1.65
C PHE A 196 -10.16 -14.72 -3.07
N TYR A 197 -10.26 -15.61 -4.05
CA TYR A 197 -10.54 -15.23 -5.44
C TYR A 197 -11.84 -14.43 -5.62
N ASP A 198 -12.89 -14.72 -4.86
CA ASP A 198 -14.16 -13.97 -4.89
C ASP A 198 -13.97 -12.52 -4.41
N ILE A 199 -13.12 -12.33 -3.39
CA ILE A 199 -12.77 -10.99 -2.90
C ILE A 199 -11.88 -10.28 -3.91
N ALA A 200 -10.97 -11.00 -4.57
CA ALA A 200 -10.18 -10.44 -5.66
C ALA A 200 -11.07 -9.91 -6.80
N LEU A 201 -12.11 -10.64 -7.19
CA LEU A 201 -13.09 -10.18 -8.19
C LEU A 201 -13.78 -8.87 -7.79
N ILE A 202 -14.08 -8.68 -6.49
CA ILE A 202 -14.62 -7.42 -5.97
C ILE A 202 -13.60 -6.29 -6.16
N LEU A 203 -12.33 -6.51 -5.80
CA LEU A 203 -11.26 -5.50 -5.94
C LEU A 203 -11.01 -5.14 -7.41
N PHE A 204 -11.08 -6.11 -8.32
CA PHE A 204 -10.84 -5.88 -9.75
C PHE A 204 -11.90 -5.02 -10.43
N ARG A 205 -13.09 -4.89 -9.84
CA ARG A 205 -14.18 -4.03 -10.31
C ARG A 205 -14.00 -2.54 -9.97
N THR A 206 -12.86 -2.16 -9.41
CA THR A 206 -12.48 -0.77 -9.21
C THR A 206 -11.06 -0.54 -9.75
N ILE A 207 -10.97 -0.01 -10.97
CA ILE A 207 -9.71 0.11 -11.73
C ILE A 207 -8.68 1.02 -11.05
N GLU A 208 -9.15 2.01 -10.29
CA GLU A 208 -8.33 2.98 -9.56
C GLU A 208 -7.40 2.32 -8.53
N LEU A 209 -7.79 1.15 -8.01
CA LEU A 209 -7.01 0.41 -7.01
C LEU A 209 -5.70 -0.14 -7.59
N PHE A 210 -5.68 -0.49 -8.88
CA PHE A 210 -4.51 -1.12 -9.52
C PHE A 210 -3.29 -0.21 -9.52
N HIS A 211 -3.48 1.07 -9.81
CA HIS A 211 -2.38 2.03 -9.88
C HIS A 211 -1.72 2.21 -8.51
N LEU A 212 -2.54 2.43 -7.47
CA LEU A 212 -2.04 2.64 -6.11
C LEU A 212 -1.41 1.38 -5.51
N ASP A 213 -1.97 0.20 -5.79
CA ASP A 213 -1.34 -1.05 -5.36
C ASP A 213 -0.03 -1.36 -6.09
N THR A 214 0.09 -0.92 -7.34
CA THR A 214 1.36 -0.97 -8.08
C THR A 214 2.41 -0.05 -7.45
N ILE A 215 2.04 1.20 -7.14
CA ILE A 215 2.91 2.15 -6.44
C ILE A 215 3.37 1.57 -5.10
N ARG A 216 2.44 1.04 -4.30
CA ARG A 216 2.76 0.38 -3.03
C ARG A 216 3.78 -0.74 -3.23
N CYS A 217 3.55 -1.63 -4.21
CA CYS A 217 4.45 -2.75 -4.52
C CYS A 217 5.86 -2.26 -4.90
N SER A 218 5.97 -1.24 -5.74
CA SER A 218 7.26 -0.69 -6.17
C SER A 218 8.03 0.00 -5.04
N ASN A 219 7.33 0.50 -4.02
CA ASN A 219 7.92 1.22 -2.90
C ASN A 219 8.30 0.33 -1.69
N GLU A 220 8.22 -1.00 -1.79
CA GLU A 220 8.59 -1.91 -0.68
C GLU A 220 10.06 -1.80 -0.28
N PHE A 221 10.96 -1.55 -1.24
CA PHE A 221 12.37 -1.29 -0.93
C PHE A 221 12.55 -0.02 -0.09
N GLN A 222 11.83 1.05 -0.43
CA GLN A 222 11.86 2.31 0.33
C GLN A 222 11.28 2.12 1.74
N ALA A 223 10.21 1.34 1.88
CA ALA A 223 9.64 1.01 3.19
C ALA A 223 10.68 0.36 4.12
N LYS A 224 11.44 -0.62 3.61
CA LYS A 224 12.50 -1.30 4.38
C LYS A 224 13.59 -0.32 4.83
N LEU A 225 14.01 0.60 3.97
CA LEU A 225 14.98 1.65 4.32
C LEU A 225 14.43 2.56 5.42
N LEU A 226 13.20 3.06 5.27
CA LEU A 226 12.55 3.95 6.24
C LEU A 226 12.42 3.29 7.62
N TYR A 227 12.00 2.02 7.67
CA TYR A 227 11.92 1.29 8.94
C TYR A 227 13.27 1.12 9.62
N SER A 228 14.36 1.04 8.84
CA SER A 228 15.71 0.86 9.36
C SER A 228 16.34 2.16 9.89
N ILE A 229 15.70 3.31 9.67
CA ILE A 229 16.20 4.60 10.19
C ILE A 229 16.17 4.56 11.72
N GLY A 230 17.31 4.86 12.34
CA GLY A 230 17.43 4.83 13.80
C GLY A 230 17.59 3.44 14.40
N TYR A 231 17.65 2.39 13.57
CA TYR A 231 17.90 1.04 14.04
C TYR A 231 19.24 0.96 14.78
N GLY A 232 19.24 0.32 15.94
CA GLY A 232 20.39 0.23 16.86
C GLY A 232 20.47 1.32 17.94
N MET A 233 19.71 2.41 17.86
CA MET A 233 19.75 3.49 18.87
C MET A 233 19.07 3.11 20.19
N ASP A 234 17.93 2.42 20.14
CA ASP A 234 17.18 1.94 21.32
C ASP A 234 16.84 0.46 21.16
N LYS A 235 17.54 -0.40 21.91
CA LYS A 235 17.40 -1.86 21.82
C LYS A 235 15.98 -2.35 22.15
N LEU A 236 15.30 -1.71 23.09
CA LEU A 236 13.96 -2.12 23.49
C LEU A 236 12.95 -1.75 22.40
N LYS A 237 13.01 -0.52 21.87
CA LYS A 237 12.15 -0.11 20.75
C LYS A 237 12.40 -0.94 19.49
N ASN A 238 13.64 -1.29 19.19
CA ASN A 238 13.95 -2.15 18.05
C ASN A 238 13.26 -3.51 18.19
N LEU A 239 13.44 -4.16 19.33
CA LEU A 239 12.86 -5.48 19.60
C LEU A 239 11.33 -5.48 19.56
N LEU A 240 10.71 -4.43 20.12
CA LEU A 240 9.26 -4.35 20.21
C LEU A 240 8.59 -3.96 18.89
N TYR A 241 9.21 -3.05 18.12
CA TYR A 241 8.53 -2.34 17.04
C TYR A 241 9.26 -2.44 15.70
N VAL A 242 10.55 -2.15 15.64
CA VAL A 242 11.27 -2.07 14.35
C VAL A 242 11.51 -3.44 13.74
N ASP A 243 11.93 -4.42 14.54
CA ASP A 243 12.13 -5.82 14.11
C ASP A 243 10.84 -6.39 13.53
N GLU A 244 9.72 -6.04 14.15
CA GLU A 244 8.39 -6.41 13.69
C GLU A 244 8.12 -5.87 12.29
N ARG A 245 8.39 -4.58 12.04
CA ARG A 245 8.22 -3.95 10.72
C ARG A 245 9.15 -4.55 9.66
N LEU A 246 10.43 -4.71 9.97
CA LEU A 246 11.42 -5.26 9.03
C LEU A 246 11.04 -6.67 8.58
N LYS A 247 10.50 -7.50 9.49
CA LYS A 247 10.04 -8.85 9.16
C LYS A 247 8.90 -8.84 8.13
N THR A 248 8.00 -7.85 8.17
CA THR A 248 6.90 -7.75 7.18
C THR A 248 7.35 -7.45 5.76
N CYS A 249 8.57 -6.94 5.56
CA CYS A 249 9.13 -6.70 4.23
C CYS A 249 9.56 -8.00 3.53
N GLU A 250 9.73 -9.09 4.29
CA GLU A 250 10.11 -10.40 3.76
C GLU A 250 8.90 -11.27 3.38
N ASP A 251 7.68 -10.78 3.63
CA ASP A 251 6.45 -11.49 3.27
C ASP A 251 6.31 -11.61 1.75
N LYS A 252 6.16 -12.83 1.23
CA LYS A 252 6.18 -13.11 -0.22
C LYS A 252 5.18 -12.27 -1.03
N HIS A 253 4.01 -12.00 -0.46
CA HIS A 253 2.94 -11.26 -1.14
C HIS A 253 3.26 -9.76 -1.34
N ARG A 254 4.29 -9.22 -0.67
CA ARG A 254 4.72 -7.82 -0.84
C ARG A 254 5.21 -7.51 -2.24
N ASN A 255 5.79 -8.53 -2.91
CA ASN A 255 6.28 -8.47 -4.28
C ASN A 255 5.19 -8.75 -5.32
N SER A 256 3.93 -8.83 -4.90
CA SER A 256 2.78 -9.00 -5.78
C SER A 256 1.87 -7.78 -5.70
N ASN A 257 1.02 -7.61 -6.70
CA ASN A 257 0.03 -6.55 -6.76
C ASN A 257 -1.23 -7.03 -7.52
N LEU A 258 -2.28 -6.20 -7.52
CA LEU A 258 -3.54 -6.52 -8.19
C LEU A 258 -3.38 -6.84 -9.68
N GLU A 259 -2.51 -6.13 -10.40
CA GLU A 259 -2.29 -6.36 -11.83
C GLU A 259 -1.67 -7.73 -12.09
N LEU A 260 -0.61 -8.08 -11.36
CA LEU A 260 0.05 -9.37 -11.47
C LEU A 260 -0.90 -10.50 -11.05
N LEU A 261 -1.68 -10.30 -9.98
CA LEU A 261 -2.68 -11.27 -9.55
C LEU A 261 -3.74 -11.49 -10.64
N PHE A 262 -4.26 -10.40 -11.22
CA PHE A 262 -5.25 -10.45 -12.29
C PHE A 262 -4.73 -11.19 -13.52
N LEU A 263 -3.47 -10.97 -13.90
CA LEU A 263 -2.83 -11.69 -14.99
C LEU A 263 -2.59 -13.17 -14.65
N ASN A 264 -2.13 -13.46 -13.43
CA ASN A 264 -1.88 -14.83 -12.97
C ASN A 264 -3.16 -15.67 -12.99
N TYR A 265 -4.31 -15.11 -12.59
CA TYR A 265 -5.58 -15.81 -12.69
C TYR A 265 -5.98 -16.14 -14.12
N GLN A 266 -5.74 -15.26 -15.09
CA GLN A 266 -6.00 -15.57 -16.51
C GLN A 266 -5.08 -16.65 -17.07
N LEU A 267 -3.88 -16.80 -16.50
CA LEU A 267 -2.87 -17.75 -16.96
C LEU A 267 -3.02 -19.13 -16.32
N LEU A 268 -3.27 -19.16 -15.02
CA LEU A 268 -3.18 -20.37 -14.19
C LEU A 268 -4.54 -20.79 -13.62
N GLY A 269 -5.53 -19.90 -13.65
CA GLY A 269 -6.79 -20.11 -12.92
C GLY A 269 -6.60 -20.07 -11.41
N VAL A 270 -7.63 -20.52 -10.70
CA VAL A 270 -7.61 -20.82 -9.26
C VAL A 270 -7.22 -22.28 -9.08
N LYS A 271 -6.28 -22.55 -8.17
CA LYS A 271 -5.65 -23.87 -8.04
C LYS A 271 -6.63 -25.00 -7.67
N GLU A 272 -7.66 -24.70 -6.89
CA GLU A 272 -8.63 -25.67 -6.39
C GLU A 272 -9.81 -25.91 -7.35
N PHE A 273 -9.86 -25.19 -8.48
CA PHE A 273 -10.93 -25.29 -9.46
C PHE A 273 -10.69 -26.40 -10.49
N THR A 274 -11.79 -26.99 -10.95
CA THR A 274 -11.82 -27.81 -12.17
C THR A 274 -11.57 -26.96 -13.43
N GLU A 275 -11.33 -27.59 -14.57
CA GLU A 275 -11.11 -26.89 -15.84
C GLU A 275 -12.33 -26.04 -16.23
N GLU A 276 -13.55 -26.58 -16.06
CA GLU A 276 -14.80 -25.87 -16.35
C GLU A 276 -14.97 -24.66 -15.42
N GLN A 277 -14.73 -24.83 -14.12
CA GLN A 277 -14.81 -23.72 -13.15
C GLN A 277 -13.78 -22.63 -13.46
N ASN A 278 -12.57 -23.02 -13.85
CA ASN A 278 -11.53 -22.06 -14.24
C ASN A 278 -11.89 -21.33 -15.52
N LYS A 279 -12.53 -22.00 -16.49
CA LYS A 279 -13.02 -21.35 -17.70
C LYS A 279 -14.07 -20.29 -17.37
N GLU A 280 -15.08 -20.62 -16.57
CA GLU A 280 -16.10 -19.65 -16.13
C GLU A 280 -15.50 -18.49 -15.33
N PHE A 281 -14.51 -18.76 -14.48
CA PHE A 281 -13.83 -17.74 -13.71
C PHE A 281 -13.01 -16.79 -14.59
N ILE A 282 -12.28 -17.31 -15.57
CA ILE A 282 -11.50 -16.51 -16.52
C ILE A 282 -12.44 -15.68 -17.42
N GLU A 283 -13.60 -16.21 -17.80
CA GLU A 283 -14.62 -15.45 -18.53
C GLU A 283 -15.08 -14.23 -17.73
N LYS A 284 -15.31 -14.35 -16.41
CA LYS A 284 -15.61 -13.19 -15.54
C LYS A 284 -14.52 -12.12 -15.53
N LEU A 285 -13.24 -12.53 -15.62
CA LEU A 285 -12.12 -11.57 -15.71
C LEU A 285 -12.13 -10.84 -17.06
N TYR A 286 -12.42 -11.55 -18.15
CA TYR A 286 -12.56 -10.93 -19.46
C TYR A 286 -13.74 -9.97 -19.53
N GLU A 287 -14.87 -10.31 -18.92
CA GLU A 287 -16.01 -9.39 -18.79
C GLU A 287 -15.62 -8.09 -18.09
N ILE A 288 -14.84 -8.16 -16.99
CA ILE A 288 -14.34 -6.97 -16.29
C ILE A 288 -13.48 -6.10 -17.23
N ILE A 289 -12.54 -6.70 -17.97
CA ILE A 289 -11.70 -5.96 -18.92
C ILE A 289 -12.56 -5.32 -20.02
N ASP A 290 -13.48 -6.09 -20.60
CA ASP A 290 -14.29 -5.66 -21.74
C ASP A 290 -15.25 -4.53 -21.33
N GLN A 291 -15.78 -4.56 -20.10
CA GLN A 291 -16.52 -3.45 -19.51
C GLN A 291 -15.68 -2.18 -19.43
N TYR A 292 -14.44 -2.25 -18.91
CA TYR A 292 -13.57 -1.07 -18.85
C TYR A 292 -13.16 -0.54 -20.22
N LYS A 293 -12.90 -1.42 -21.18
CA LYS A 293 -12.55 -1.02 -22.56
C LYS A 293 -13.73 -0.38 -23.29
N SER A 294 -14.96 -0.79 -22.97
CA SER A 294 -16.17 -0.20 -23.55
C SER A 294 -16.45 1.22 -23.01
N ASN A 295 -15.99 1.53 -21.80
CA ASN A 295 -16.08 2.87 -21.23
C ASN A 295 -14.97 3.77 -21.79
N PHE A 296 -15.34 4.78 -22.59
CA PHE A 296 -14.39 5.69 -23.23
C PHE A 296 -13.47 6.41 -22.24
N SER A 297 -14.01 6.92 -21.13
CA SER A 297 -13.23 7.67 -20.14
C SER A 297 -12.19 6.77 -19.48
N THR A 298 -12.60 5.58 -19.05
CA THR A 298 -11.70 4.61 -18.43
C THR A 298 -10.65 4.10 -19.42
N SER A 299 -11.06 3.77 -20.65
CA SER A 299 -10.15 3.30 -21.69
C SER A 299 -9.09 4.34 -22.05
N LYS A 300 -9.43 5.64 -21.97
CA LYS A 300 -8.48 6.73 -22.21
C LYS A 300 -7.47 6.84 -21.07
N SER A 301 -7.92 6.87 -19.81
CA SER A 301 -7.03 7.07 -18.65
C SER A 301 -6.21 5.83 -18.28
N PHE A 302 -6.75 4.62 -18.49
CA PHE A 302 -6.14 3.35 -18.08
C PHE A 302 -5.79 2.44 -19.25
N GLY A 303 -5.74 2.96 -20.47
CA GLY A 303 -5.57 2.15 -21.69
C GLY A 303 -4.32 1.27 -21.70
N ILE A 304 -3.18 1.78 -21.20
CA ILE A 304 -1.93 1.01 -21.09
C ILE A 304 -2.07 -0.12 -20.05
N LEU A 305 -2.67 0.16 -18.89
CA LEU A 305 -2.93 -0.82 -17.84
C LEU A 305 -3.86 -1.94 -18.36
N LEU A 306 -4.98 -1.58 -18.99
CA LEU A 306 -5.92 -2.54 -19.57
C LEU A 306 -5.28 -3.39 -20.68
N ALA A 307 -4.34 -2.82 -21.44
CA ALA A 307 -3.60 -3.56 -22.45
C ALA A 307 -2.63 -4.58 -21.84
N ARG A 308 -1.99 -4.24 -20.71
CA ARG A 308 -1.07 -5.11 -19.95
C ARG A 308 -1.80 -6.23 -19.20
N MET A 309 -2.94 -5.92 -18.62
CA MET A 309 -3.74 -6.88 -17.87
C MET A 309 -4.39 -7.94 -18.76
N ASP A 310 -4.73 -7.62 -20.02
CA ASP A 310 -5.46 -8.54 -20.89
C ASP A 310 -4.54 -9.59 -21.53
N ARG A 311 -4.61 -10.83 -21.02
CA ARG A 311 -3.82 -11.95 -21.54
C ARG A 311 -4.02 -12.19 -23.04
N ARG A 312 -5.20 -11.88 -23.59
CA ARG A 312 -5.52 -12.06 -25.02
C ARG A 312 -4.65 -11.13 -25.88
N ASN A 313 -4.21 -10.00 -25.33
CA ASN A 313 -3.34 -9.02 -25.97
C ASN A 313 -1.83 -9.27 -25.75
N LEU A 314 -1.43 -10.30 -25.00
CA LEU A 314 -0.03 -10.59 -24.69
C LEU A 314 0.57 -11.71 -25.57
N LYS A 315 1.82 -11.53 -25.96
CA LYS A 315 2.74 -12.57 -26.43
C LYS A 315 3.74 -12.85 -25.31
N PHE A 316 4.10 -14.11 -25.13
CA PHE A 316 5.12 -14.49 -24.15
C PHE A 316 6.36 -15.03 -24.85
N LYS A 317 7.53 -14.77 -24.27
CA LYS A 317 8.81 -15.38 -24.61
C LYS A 317 9.43 -15.92 -23.33
N ILE A 318 10.13 -17.04 -23.42
CA ILE A 318 10.93 -17.56 -22.31
C ILE A 318 12.31 -16.94 -22.48
N SER A 319 12.73 -16.10 -21.53
CA SER A 319 13.98 -15.33 -21.63
C SER A 319 15.16 -16.09 -21.01
N GLU A 320 15.00 -16.63 -19.79
CA GLU A 320 16.06 -17.37 -19.09
C GLU A 320 15.51 -18.45 -18.15
N GLN A 321 16.35 -19.45 -17.84
CA GLN A 321 16.06 -20.50 -16.87
C GLN A 321 17.03 -20.35 -15.68
N GLU A 322 16.59 -19.70 -14.61
CA GLU A 322 17.34 -19.66 -13.34
C GLU A 322 16.97 -20.91 -12.52
N GLY A 323 17.74 -21.98 -12.70
CA GLY A 323 17.52 -23.25 -12.00
C GLY A 323 16.20 -23.92 -12.39
N ASN A 324 15.29 -24.08 -11.41
CA ASN A 324 13.94 -24.65 -11.64
C ASN A 324 12.89 -23.59 -12.03
N ASN A 325 13.25 -22.30 -12.08
CA ASN A 325 12.32 -21.22 -12.39
C ASN A 325 12.50 -20.75 -13.84
N LEU A 326 11.39 -20.60 -14.56
CA LEU A 326 11.36 -20.07 -15.92
C LEU A 326 10.99 -18.59 -15.87
N LEU A 327 11.84 -17.74 -16.44
CA LEU A 327 11.55 -16.32 -16.59
C LEU A 327 10.73 -16.12 -17.87
N ILE A 328 9.51 -15.62 -17.70
CA ILE A 328 8.56 -15.38 -18.81
C ILE A 328 8.46 -13.88 -19.03
N GLU A 329 8.86 -13.44 -20.22
CA GLU A 329 8.74 -12.07 -20.66
C GLU A 329 7.46 -11.88 -21.47
N PHE A 330 6.64 -10.91 -21.08
CA PHE A 330 5.40 -10.55 -21.78
C PHE A 330 5.61 -9.31 -22.66
N SER A 331 5.14 -9.39 -23.91
CA SER A 331 5.15 -8.28 -24.87
C SER A 331 3.74 -8.04 -25.40
N LEU A 332 3.39 -6.76 -25.60
CA LEU A 332 2.09 -6.36 -26.12
C LEU A 332 1.97 -6.66 -27.61
N LYS A 333 0.87 -7.29 -28.03
CA LYS A 333 0.56 -7.53 -29.46
C LYS A 333 0.16 -6.23 -30.16
N LYS A 334 -0.73 -5.48 -29.52
CA LYS A 334 -1.31 -4.25 -30.06
C LYS A 334 -1.44 -3.24 -28.93
N LEU A 335 -1.04 -2.01 -29.23
CA LEU A 335 -1.25 -0.82 -28.42
C LEU A 335 -1.80 0.24 -29.39
N SER A 336 -2.80 1.02 -28.97
CA SER A 336 -3.32 2.12 -29.81
C SER A 336 -2.20 3.13 -30.10
N ALA A 337 -2.31 3.87 -31.20
CA ALA A 337 -1.31 4.88 -31.57
C ALA A 337 -1.12 5.92 -30.46
N GLU A 338 -2.23 6.40 -29.88
CA GLU A 338 -2.22 7.35 -28.75
C GLU A 338 -1.46 6.80 -27.54
N ASN A 339 -1.71 5.55 -27.14
CA ASN A 339 -1.03 4.94 -25.99
C ASN A 339 0.46 4.66 -26.27
N ARG A 340 0.83 4.41 -27.53
CA ARG A 340 2.25 4.29 -27.92
C ARG A 340 2.96 5.62 -27.79
N GLU A 341 2.37 6.67 -28.34
CA GLU A 341 2.93 8.03 -28.28
C GLU A 341 3.08 8.48 -26.83
N LEU A 342 2.06 8.28 -25.99
CA LEU A 342 2.14 8.56 -24.55
C LEU A 342 3.29 7.79 -23.89
N SER A 343 3.41 6.49 -24.15
CA SER A 343 4.48 5.66 -23.59
C SER A 343 5.88 6.14 -24.02
N GLU A 344 6.06 6.52 -25.28
CA GLU A 344 7.33 7.01 -25.81
C GLU A 344 7.69 8.39 -25.23
N GLN A 345 6.70 9.28 -25.10
CA GLN A 345 6.89 10.60 -24.48
C GLN A 345 7.27 10.48 -23.01
N THR A 346 6.55 9.66 -22.23
CA THR A 346 6.87 9.43 -20.82
C THR A 346 8.26 8.79 -20.66
N HIS A 347 8.63 7.87 -21.56
CA HIS A 347 9.97 7.28 -21.53
C HIS A 347 11.07 8.32 -21.78
N LYS A 348 10.91 9.17 -22.79
CA LYS A 348 11.85 10.29 -23.07
C LYS A 348 11.97 11.24 -21.88
N GLN A 349 10.84 11.67 -21.31
CA GLN A 349 10.83 12.55 -20.13
C GLN A 349 11.54 11.90 -18.93
N PHE A 350 11.35 10.59 -18.73
CA PHE A 350 12.04 9.85 -17.69
C PHE A 350 13.55 9.80 -17.93
N GLU A 351 13.97 9.45 -19.16
CA GLU A 351 15.38 9.42 -19.53
C GLU A 351 16.04 10.79 -19.37
N GLU A 352 15.35 11.88 -19.74
CA GLU A 352 15.81 13.26 -19.55
C GLU A 352 15.91 13.64 -18.07
N THR A 353 14.86 13.37 -17.28
CA THR A 353 14.83 13.71 -15.84
C THR A 353 15.92 12.99 -15.06
N PHE A 354 16.16 11.71 -15.39
CA PHE A 354 17.11 10.87 -14.67
C PHE A 354 18.47 10.74 -15.37
N LYS A 355 18.70 11.47 -16.47
CA LYS A 355 19.89 11.43 -17.32
C LYS A 355 21.20 11.42 -16.53
N TYR A 356 21.31 12.30 -15.53
CA TYR A 356 22.52 12.50 -14.74
C TYR A 356 22.53 11.79 -13.38
N THR A 357 21.57 10.89 -13.14
CA THR A 357 21.44 10.21 -11.84
C THR A 357 22.65 9.33 -11.53
N PHE A 358 23.16 8.59 -12.52
CA PHE A 358 24.32 7.73 -12.33
C PHE A 358 25.61 8.52 -12.11
N LEU A 359 25.78 9.66 -12.80
CA LEU A 359 26.89 10.59 -12.57
C LEU A 359 26.87 11.13 -11.13
N LYS A 360 25.70 11.57 -10.64
CA LYS A 360 25.52 12.02 -9.26
C LYS A 360 25.87 10.92 -8.26
N ILE A 361 25.30 9.74 -8.43
CA ILE A 361 25.56 8.58 -7.56
C ILE A 361 27.06 8.24 -7.55
N TRP A 362 27.73 8.23 -8.71
CA TRP A 362 29.17 8.02 -8.82
C TRP A 362 29.97 9.10 -8.07
N SER A 363 29.59 10.38 -8.21
CA SER A 363 30.27 11.47 -7.48
C SER A 363 30.11 11.38 -5.96
N ASP A 364 28.93 10.97 -5.47
CA ASP A 364 28.69 10.76 -4.04
C ASP A 364 29.57 9.62 -3.49
N PHE A 365 29.85 8.59 -4.30
CA PHE A 365 30.77 7.50 -3.96
C PHE A 365 32.25 7.90 -3.95
N LEU A 366 32.67 8.89 -4.75
CA LEU A 366 34.03 9.42 -4.64
C LEU A 366 34.26 10.14 -3.30
N ILE A 367 33.20 10.66 -2.71
CA ILE A 367 33.23 11.45 -1.47
C ILE A 367 33.05 10.55 -0.22
N GLY A 368 32.49 9.34 -0.35
CA GLY A 368 32.27 8.43 0.78
C GLY A 368 32.42 6.93 0.46
N GLU A 369 33.03 6.18 1.38
CA GLU A 369 33.17 4.72 1.26
C GLU A 369 31.83 4.00 1.52
N LYS A 370 31.17 3.49 0.47
CA LYS A 370 30.29 2.30 0.52
C LYS A 370 29.92 1.78 -0.87
N ASN A 371 29.72 0.46 -0.96
CA ASN A 371 29.36 -0.42 -2.09
C ASN A 371 29.12 0.21 -3.49
N LYS A 372 30.06 -0.06 -4.41
CA LYS A 372 29.99 0.29 -5.83
C LYS A 372 28.93 -0.56 -6.57
N ASN A 373 28.16 0.08 -7.44
CA ASN A 373 27.24 -0.58 -8.37
C ASN A 373 27.93 -0.74 -9.76
N LYS A 374 27.56 -1.73 -10.58
CA LYS A 374 28.24 -2.03 -11.86
C LYS A 374 28.31 -0.84 -12.83
N LYS A 375 27.27 0.01 -12.87
CA LYS A 375 27.27 1.25 -13.70
C LYS A 375 28.26 2.32 -13.19
N CYS A 376 28.60 2.34 -11.90
CA CYS A 376 29.62 3.24 -11.39
C CYS A 376 31.03 2.82 -11.84
N GLU A 377 31.23 1.52 -12.12
CA GLU A 377 32.50 1.00 -12.65
C GLU A 377 32.77 1.50 -14.08
N GLU A 378 31.74 1.86 -14.85
CA GLU A 378 31.90 2.43 -16.19
C GLU A 378 32.59 3.80 -16.14
N TYR A 379 32.24 4.65 -15.17
CA TYR A 379 32.90 5.94 -14.95
C TYR A 379 34.30 5.79 -14.33
N ASP A 380 34.49 4.80 -13.45
CA ASP A 380 35.83 4.48 -12.89
C ASP A 380 36.81 4.02 -13.99
N ASN A 381 36.32 3.22 -14.94
CA ASN A 381 37.12 2.70 -16.06
C ASN A 381 37.21 3.68 -17.24
N ASN A 382 36.33 4.68 -17.30
CA ASN A 382 36.33 5.71 -18.34
C ASN A 382 36.09 7.12 -17.77
N PRO A 383 37.13 7.76 -17.19
CA PRO A 383 37.03 9.10 -16.63
C PRO A 383 36.64 10.19 -17.64
N LEU A 384 36.88 9.94 -18.95
CA LEU A 384 36.48 10.87 -20.01
C LEU A 384 34.96 10.92 -20.20
N LEU A 385 34.27 9.80 -19.97
CA LEU A 385 32.82 9.73 -19.99
C LEU A 385 32.22 10.63 -18.90
N ALA A 386 32.71 10.49 -17.66
CA ALA A 386 32.28 11.34 -16.55
C ALA A 386 32.51 12.83 -16.82
N LEU A 387 33.68 13.19 -17.38
CA LEU A 387 33.99 14.57 -17.76
C LEU A 387 33.05 15.10 -18.86
N SER A 388 32.74 14.28 -19.86
CA SER A 388 31.85 14.67 -20.95
C SER A 388 30.42 14.94 -20.48
N GLU A 389 29.87 14.07 -19.64
CA GLU A 389 28.52 14.23 -19.11
C GLU A 389 28.45 15.40 -18.12
N THR A 390 29.51 15.63 -17.34
CA THR A 390 29.60 16.79 -16.44
C THR A 390 29.62 18.10 -17.23
N LYS A 391 30.37 18.17 -18.34
CA LYS A 391 30.37 19.35 -19.22
C LYS A 391 28.98 19.61 -19.79
N GLN A 392 28.32 18.55 -20.27
CA GLN A 392 26.96 18.66 -20.79
C GLN A 392 25.97 19.16 -19.73
N LEU A 393 26.06 18.66 -18.50
CA LEU A 393 25.24 19.13 -17.38
C LEU A 393 25.47 20.63 -17.09
N ILE A 394 26.72 21.10 -17.12
CA ILE A 394 27.05 22.52 -16.91
C ILE A 394 26.48 23.38 -18.04
N GLU A 395 26.60 22.94 -19.29
CA GLU A 395 26.04 23.64 -20.44
C GLU A 395 24.51 23.76 -20.33
N GLU A 396 23.82 22.68 -19.96
CA GLU A 396 22.36 22.66 -19.77
C GLU A 396 21.88 23.51 -18.56
N LEU A 397 22.71 23.65 -17.52
CA LEU A 397 22.41 24.54 -16.37
C LEU A 397 22.69 26.02 -16.65
N THR A 398 23.50 26.32 -17.68
CA THR A 398 23.91 27.69 -18.02
C THR A 398 23.21 28.24 -19.27
N SER A 399 22.52 27.39 -20.04
CA SER A 399 21.56 27.80 -21.08
C SER A 399 20.22 28.20 -20.48
#